data_AF-A0A6I5NP79-F1
#
_entry.id   AF-A0A6I5NP79-F1
#
_cell.length_a   1.000
_cell.length_b   1.000
_cell.length_c   1.000
_cell.angle_alpha   90.00
_cell.angle_beta   90.00
_cell.angle_gamma   90.00
#
_symmetry.space_group_name_H-M   'P 1'
#
loop_
_entity.id
_entity.type
_entity.pdbx_description
1 polymer ?
#
loop_
_entity_poly.entity_id
_entity_poly.type
_entity_poly.pdbx_seq_one_letter_code
_entity_poly.pdbx_strand_id
1 'polypeptide(L)' 'MGGKTDLDRVVAYIPSECKKELEEWAQTDERSVSWVVAKLIDKALQERRKQQGPSTVTDKLAGSSTPIT' A
#
# COMPACT_ATOMS: atom_id res chain seq x y z
N MET A 1 2.76 21.98 -20.30
CA MET A 1 2.08 20.71 -20.61
C MET A 1 1.48 20.16 -19.32
N GLY A 2 0.18 20.41 -19.09
CA GLY A 2 -0.52 20.02 -17.87
C GLY A 2 -1.06 18.60 -17.97
N GLY A 3 -0.22 17.61 -17.64
CA GLY A 3 -0.70 16.26 -17.39
C GLY A 3 -1.34 16.22 -16.01
N LYS A 4 -2.67 16.24 -15.93
CA LYS A 4 -3.37 15.92 -14.69
C LYS A 4 -3.06 14.46 -14.38
N THR A 5 -2.16 14.23 -13.43
CA THR A 5 -2.02 12.92 -12.82
C THR A 5 -3.33 12.62 -12.11
N ASP A 6 -4.02 11.56 -12.53
CA ASP A 6 -5.27 11.08 -11.93
C ASP A 6 -4.95 10.35 -10.61
N LEU A 7 -4.47 11.12 -9.64
CA LEU A 7 -4.03 10.65 -8.34
C LEU A 7 -4.84 11.33 -7.24
N ASP A 8 -5.42 10.52 -6.37
CA ASP A 8 -6.08 11.00 -5.17
C ASP A 8 -5.08 11.59 -4.18
N ARG A 9 -5.44 12.73 -3.58
CA ARG A 9 -4.62 13.38 -2.55
C ARG A 9 -5.07 12.93 -1.16
N VAL A 10 -4.11 12.49 -0.36
CA VAL A 10 -4.28 12.26 1.09
C VAL A 10 -3.42 13.26 1.85
N VAL A 11 -3.91 13.77 2.98
CA VAL A 11 -3.17 14.64 3.90
C VAL A 11 -3.05 13.93 5.25
N ALA A 12 -1.83 13.88 5.78
CA ALA A 12 -1.54 13.28 7.08
C ALA A 12 -0.59 14.18 7.88
N TYR A 13 -0.76 14.20 9.19
CA TYR A 13 0.19 14.84 10.10
C TYR A 13 1.29 13.83 10.46
N ILE A 14 2.53 14.28 10.40
CA ILE A 14 3.71 13.50 10.78
C ILE A 14 4.57 14.31 11.75
N PRO A 15 5.38 13.65 12.59
CA PRO A 15 6.39 14.33 13.39
C PRO A 15 7.36 15.15 12.52
N SER A 16 7.88 16.23 13.08
CA SER A 16 8.73 17.19 12.37
C SER A 16 10.05 16.57 11.90
N GLU A 17 10.58 15.64 12.69
CA GLU A 17 11.77 14.85 12.44
C GLU A 17 11.59 13.95 11.21
N CYS A 18 10.43 13.28 11.08
CA CYS A 18 10.13 12.47 9.91
C CYS A 18 10.06 13.33 8.65
N LYS A 19 9.49 14.54 8.74
CA LYS A 19 9.44 15.46 7.60
C LYS A 19 10.84 15.83 7.12
N LYS A 20 11.76 16.15 8.04
CA LYS A 20 13.15 16.51 7.70
C LYS A 20 13.87 15.35 7.01
N GLU A 21 13.74 14.14 7.55
CA GLU A 21 14.34 12.95 6.97
C GLU A 21 13.83 12.68 5.54
N LEU A 22 12.51 12.84 5.31
CA LEU A 22 11.92 12.73 3.97
C LEU A 22 12.41 13.81 2.99
N GLU A 23 12.67 15.03 3.48
CA GLU A 23 13.25 16.13 2.67
C GLU A 23 14.71 15.84 2.30
N GLU A 24 15.51 15.30 3.22
CA GLU A 24 16.90 14.90 2.97
C GLU A 24 16.98 13.75 1.96
N TRP A 25 16.10 12.75 2.07
CA TRP A 25 16.03 11.66 1.09
C TRP A 25 15.62 12.16 -0.29
N ALA A 26 14.64 13.05 -0.36
CA ALA A 26 14.21 13.65 -1.62
C ALA A 26 15.34 14.44 -2.29
N GLN A 27 16.14 15.19 -1.51
CA GLN A 27 17.30 15.89 -2.01
C GLN A 27 18.38 14.94 -2.51
N THR A 28 18.68 13.87 -1.76
CA THR A 28 19.69 12.86 -2.13
C THR A 28 19.32 12.12 -3.41
N ASP A 29 18.04 11.80 -3.59
CA ASP A 29 17.54 11.05 -4.75
C ASP A 29 17.23 11.95 -5.97
N GLU A 30 17.42 13.27 -5.85
CA GLU A 30 17.02 14.28 -6.86
C GLU A 30 15.52 14.16 -7.24
N ARG A 31 14.66 13.93 -6.23
CA ARG A 31 13.21 13.75 -6.37
C ARG A 31 12.41 14.71 -5.49
N SER A 32 11.09 14.69 -5.66
CA SER A 32 10.18 15.40 -4.75
C SER A 32 9.87 14.56 -3.51
N VAL A 33 9.59 15.23 -2.39
CA VAL A 33 9.11 14.56 -1.16
C VAL A 33 7.86 13.71 -1.43
N SER A 34 6.95 14.18 -2.30
CA SER A 34 5.76 13.42 -2.68
C SER A 34 6.09 12.10 -3.38
N TRP A 35 7.18 12.05 -4.17
CA TRP A 35 7.65 10.84 -4.81
C TRP A 35 8.22 9.85 -3.79
N VAL A 36 9.03 10.33 -2.84
CA VAL A 36 9.60 9.52 -1.77
C VAL A 36 8.49 8.89 -0.92
N VAL A 37 7.52 9.71 -0.48
CA VAL A 37 6.36 9.24 0.28
C VAL A 37 5.54 8.21 -0.51
N ALA A 38 5.30 8.44 -1.81
CA ALA A 38 4.59 7.47 -2.65
C ALA A 38 5.32 6.11 -2.72
N LYS A 39 6.66 6.11 -2.80
CA LYS A 39 7.46 4.88 -2.79
C LYS A 39 7.42 4.14 -1.46
N LEU A 40 7.46 4.86 -0.35
CA LEU A 40 7.35 4.26 0.99
C LEU A 40 5.97 3.63 1.20
N ILE A 41 4.91 4.32 0.77
CA ILE A 41 3.53 3.80 0.85
C ILE A 41 3.38 2.54 -0.03
N ASP A 42 3.86 2.57 -1.28
CA ASP A 42 3.79 1.42 -2.18
C ASP A 42 4.51 0.20 -1.58
N LYS A 43 5.71 0.40 -1.02
CA LYS A 43 6.46 -0.65 -0.33
C LYS A 43 5.68 -1.24 0.85
N ALA A 44 5.15 -0.39 1.73
CA ALA A 44 4.37 -0.83 2.90
C ALA A 44 3.10 -1.60 2.50
N LEU A 45 2.41 -1.17 1.43
CA LEU A 45 1.24 -1.86 0.90
C LEU A 45 1.60 -3.23 0.32
N GLN A 46 2.71 -3.34 -0.42
CA GLN A 46 3.19 -4.61 -0.92
C GLN A 46 3.58 -5.57 0.21
N GLU A 47 4.26 -5.09 1.25
CA GLU A 47 4.61 -5.87 2.43
C GLU A 47 3.36 -6.37 3.16
N ARG A 48 2.37 -5.50 3.37
CA ARG A 48 1.08 -5.88 3.98
C ARG A 48 0.36 -6.95 3.17
N ARG A 49 0.30 -6.81 1.84
CA ARG A 49 -0.32 -7.81 0.96
C ARG A 49 0.40 -9.17 1.02
N LYS A 50 1.74 -9.16 1.13
CA LYS A 50 2.54 -10.40 1.29
C LYS A 50 2.27 -11.08 2.64
N GLN A 51 2.15 -10.31 3.72
CA GLN A 51 1.81 -10.84 5.04
C GLN A 51 0.39 -11.41 5.11
N GLN A 52 -0.51 -10.92 4.26
CA GLN A 52 -1.88 -11.41 4.10
C GLN A 52 -2.01 -12.50 3.01
N GLY A 53 -0.89 -13.12 2.60
CA GLY A 53 -0.89 -14.27 1.69
C GLY A 53 -1.88 -15.36 2.11
N PRO A 54 -2.43 -16.10 1.13
CA PRO A 54 -3.84 -16.49 1.09
C PRO A 54 -4.28 -17.01 2.45
N SER A 55 -5.15 -16.27 3.12
CA SER A 55 -6.02 -16.87 4.11
C SER A 55 -6.63 -18.09 3.43
N THR A 56 -6.16 -19.26 3.85
CA THR A 56 -6.75 -20.56 3.56
C THR A 56 -8.19 -20.47 4.03
N VAL A 57 -9.06 -19.94 3.18
CA VAL A 57 -10.49 -20.23 3.24
C VAL A 57 -10.59 -21.65 2.71
N THR A 58 -10.13 -22.60 3.53
CA THR A 58 -10.79 -23.88 3.68
C THR A 58 -12.18 -23.58 4.23
N ASP A 59 -13.03 -22.99 3.39
CA ASP A 59 -14.45 -23.28 3.48
C ASP A 59 -14.59 -24.67 2.87
N LYS A 60 -14.31 -25.63 3.73
CA LYS A 60 -14.60 -27.03 3.54
C LYS A 60 -16.13 -27.13 3.60
N LEU A 61 -16.83 -26.65 2.56
CA LEU A 61 -18.24 -26.95 2.33
C LEU A 61 -18.36 -28.37 1.75
N ALA A 62 -17.80 -29.34 2.47
CA ALA A 62 -18.15 -30.74 2.36
C ALA A 62 -19.31 -30.98 3.34
N GLY A 63 -20.51 -30.63 2.89
CA GLY A 63 -21.77 -30.89 3.59
C GLY A 63 -22.77 -31.54 2.63
N SER A 64 -22.50 -32.81 2.31
CA SER A 64 -23.42 -33.85 1.85
C SER A 64 -24.80 -33.40 1.33
N SER A 65 -24.97 -33.35 0.01
CA SER A 65 -26.29 -33.55 -0.61
C SER A 65 -26.42 -35.03 -0.97
N THR A 66 -27.26 -35.73 -0.21
CA THR A 66 -27.67 -37.12 -0.46
C THR A 66 -28.48 -37.24 -1.77
N PRO A 67 -28.32 -38.33 -2.54
CA PRO A 67 -29.17 -38.60 -3.70
C PRO A 67 -30.56 -39.07 -3.24
N ILE A 68 -31.62 -38.51 -3.83
CA ILE A 68 -33.00 -38.97 -3.68
C ILE A 68 -33.23 -40.17 -4.61
N THR A 69 -33.88 -41.20 -4.06
CA THR A 69 -34.32 -42.45 -4.69
C THR A 69 -35.28 -42.23 -5.86
#